data_AF-A0A3D3UME8-F1
#
_entry.id   AF-A0A3D3UME8-F1
#
_cell.length_a   1.000
_cell.length_b   1.000
_cell.length_c   1.000
_cell.angle_alpha   90.00
_cell.angle_beta   90.00
_cell.angle_gamma   90.00
#
_symmetry.space_group_name_H-M   'P 1'
#
loop_
_entity.id
_entity.type
_entity.pdbx_description
1 polymer ?
#
loop_
_entity_poly.entity_id
_entity_poly.type
_entity_poly.pdbx_seq_one_letter_code
_entity_poly.pdbx_strand_id
1 'polypeptide(L)'
;IGSVVGKTSGAWCGAVRSRSVPTIRKYLGFCLYQQGTIAIALLLMATSRFDGEIRDTMLSVIIAGVFVLQLAGPVFVKIGAKKAGEVGLNITEEDLIMSYKVEDVLDDKVPAISAGLSLNELIKVVANTNSYCYPVIDSTGKLTGIITLDGIMNTFATQELNDWLVALDIAEPVIEKAVPQMPLSEALEKAKEMDVEFLPAVAPDDTGKYVGILSVRSAHRRLAAEVLARQKEADGMYSHGHS
;
A
#
# COMPACT_ATOMS: atom_id res chain seq x y z
N ILE A 1 -32.45 15.03 23.50
CA ILE A 1 -33.43 14.15 22.80
C ILE A 1 -33.80 14.70 21.42
N GLY A 2 -34.24 15.96 21.28
CA GLY A 2 -34.60 16.53 19.96
C GLY A 2 -33.47 16.51 18.91
N SER A 3 -32.24 16.85 19.29
CA SER A 3 -31.08 16.81 18.38
C SER A 3 -30.68 15.39 17.95
N VAL A 4 -30.87 14.43 18.85
CA VAL A 4 -30.63 13.00 18.62
C VAL A 4 -31.61 12.47 17.58
N VAL A 5 -32.91 12.72 17.79
CA VAL A 5 -33.99 12.31 16.87
C VAL A 5 -33.86 13.02 15.52
N GLY A 6 -33.56 14.32 15.51
CA GLY A 6 -33.38 15.09 14.29
C GLY A 6 -32.22 14.59 13.42
N LYS A 7 -31.07 14.28 14.04
CA LYS A 7 -29.91 13.73 13.31
C LYS A 7 -30.18 12.34 12.75
N THR A 8 -30.82 11.45 13.52
CA THR A 8 -31.19 10.12 13.02
C THR A 8 -32.20 10.20 11.89
N SER A 9 -33.28 10.97 12.06
CA SER A 9 -34.35 11.06 11.07
C SER A 9 -33.90 11.81 9.81
N GLY A 10 -33.08 12.84 9.96
CA GLY A 10 -32.48 13.58 8.85
C GLY A 10 -31.48 12.74 8.06
N ALA A 11 -30.59 12.03 8.75
CA ALA A 11 -29.63 11.11 8.11
C ALA A 11 -30.34 9.95 7.41
N TRP A 12 -31.38 9.39 8.02
CA TRP A 12 -32.20 8.36 7.41
C TRP A 12 -32.91 8.88 6.15
N CYS A 13 -33.59 10.03 6.24
CA CYS A 13 -34.28 10.63 5.10
C CYS A 13 -33.32 10.99 3.95
N GLY A 14 -32.15 11.54 4.28
CA GLY A 14 -31.08 11.83 3.32
C GLY A 14 -30.55 10.55 2.64
N ALA A 15 -30.26 9.51 3.41
CA ALA A 15 -29.78 8.24 2.88
C ALA A 15 -30.83 7.53 1.99
N VAL A 16 -32.13 7.68 2.32
CA VAL A 16 -33.24 7.20 1.48
C VAL A 16 -33.32 8.00 0.18
N ARG A 17 -33.23 9.33 0.25
CA ARG A 17 -33.27 10.23 -0.92
C ARG A 17 -32.10 9.98 -1.88
N SER A 18 -30.91 9.77 -1.35
CA SER A 18 -29.67 9.52 -2.11
C SER A 18 -29.55 8.10 -2.64
N ARG A 19 -30.58 7.26 -2.46
CA ARG A 19 -30.58 5.83 -2.82
C ARG A 19 -29.38 5.04 -2.24
N SER A 20 -28.84 5.46 -1.10
CA SER A 20 -27.71 4.80 -0.45
C SER A 20 -28.05 3.35 -0.08
N VAL A 21 -27.03 2.49 0.03
CA VAL A 21 -27.20 1.07 0.39
C VAL A 21 -27.99 0.90 1.70
N PRO A 22 -28.79 -0.18 1.85
CA PRO A 22 -29.70 -0.36 3.00
C PRO A 22 -29.01 -0.24 4.35
N THR A 23 -27.72 -0.59 4.41
CA THR A 23 -26.96 -0.56 5.64
C THR A 23 -26.56 0.85 6.07
N ILE A 24 -26.18 1.71 5.12
CA ILE A 24 -25.94 3.14 5.38
C ILE A 24 -27.23 3.79 5.90
N ARG A 25 -28.39 3.49 5.31
CA ARG A 25 -29.69 4.01 5.79
C ARG A 25 -29.97 3.63 7.25
N LYS A 26 -29.55 2.44 7.67
CA LYS A 26 -29.82 1.91 9.00
C LYS A 26 -28.86 2.42 10.08
N TYR A 27 -27.58 2.64 9.75
CA TYR A 27 -26.54 2.92 10.76
C TYR A 27 -25.99 4.36 10.74
N LEU A 28 -26.16 5.13 9.67
CA LEU A 28 -25.60 6.48 9.54
C LEU A 28 -26.04 7.43 10.66
N GLY A 29 -27.30 7.33 11.11
CA GLY A 29 -27.81 8.12 12.22
C GLY A 29 -27.07 7.88 13.55
N PHE A 30 -26.57 6.65 13.77
CA PHE A 30 -25.81 6.30 14.97
C PHE A 30 -24.38 6.87 14.93
N CYS A 31 -23.77 6.97 13.76
CA CYS A 31 -22.43 7.56 13.58
C CYS A 31 -22.41 9.07 13.87
N LEU A 32 -23.55 9.76 13.68
CA LEU A 32 -23.69 11.21 13.91
C LEU A 32 -23.95 11.57 15.39
N TYR A 33 -24.03 10.56 16.27
CA TYR A 33 -24.18 10.76 17.71
C TYR A 33 -22.93 11.25 18.42
N GLN A 34 -21.77 11.29 17.75
CA GLN A 34 -20.54 11.78 18.35
C GLN A 34 -20.70 13.25 18.77
N GLN A 35 -20.92 13.49 20.07
CA GLN A 35 -21.09 14.81 20.71
C GLN A 35 -19.82 15.25 21.46
N GLY A 36 -18.63 14.86 21.00
CA GLY A 36 -17.37 15.18 21.70
C GLY A 36 -17.12 16.69 21.87
N THR A 37 -17.51 17.51 20.89
CA THR A 37 -17.16 18.94 20.85
C THR A 37 -17.96 19.79 21.84
N ILE A 38 -19.24 19.50 22.07
CA ILE A 38 -20.09 20.29 22.99
C ILE A 38 -19.73 20.00 24.45
N ALA A 39 -19.34 18.75 24.76
CA ALA A 39 -18.96 18.35 26.11
C ALA A 39 -17.70 19.07 26.60
N ILE A 40 -16.69 19.23 25.74
CA ILE A 40 -15.45 19.97 26.07
C ILE A 40 -15.73 21.46 26.24
N ALA A 41 -16.57 22.06 25.39
CA ALA A 41 -16.95 23.47 25.52
C ALA A 41 -17.71 23.76 26.82
N LEU A 42 -18.64 22.87 27.22
CA LEU A 42 -19.36 22.97 28.49
C LEU A 42 -18.44 22.75 29.69
N LEU A 43 -17.45 21.85 29.57
CA LEU A 43 -16.42 21.63 30.58
C LEU A 43 -15.62 22.91 30.84
N LEU A 44 -15.13 23.55 29.77
CA LEU A 44 -14.37 24.80 29.84
C LEU A 44 -15.20 25.96 30.42
N MET A 45 -16.47 26.05 30.05
CA MET A 45 -17.37 27.08 30.57
C MET A 45 -17.77 26.83 32.03
N ALA A 46 -17.89 25.57 32.45
CA ALA A 46 -18.11 25.22 33.84
C ALA A 46 -16.87 25.53 34.71
N THR A 47 -15.67 25.27 34.20
CA THR A 47 -14.41 25.58 34.92
C THR A 47 -14.17 27.07 35.14
N SER A 48 -14.71 27.94 34.29
CA SER A 48 -14.57 29.40 34.43
C SER A 48 -15.69 30.04 35.26
N ARG A 49 -16.76 29.29 35.57
CA ARG A 49 -17.97 29.82 36.23
C ARG A 49 -18.16 29.31 37.65
N PHE A 50 -17.57 28.17 38.00
CA PHE A 50 -17.73 27.53 39.31
C PHE A 50 -16.36 27.24 39.95
N ASP A 51 -16.22 27.55 41.24
CA ASP A 51 -15.01 27.28 42.04
C ASP A 51 -15.26 26.17 43.07
N GLY A 52 -14.19 25.49 43.49
CA GLY A 52 -14.20 24.50 44.58
C GLY A 52 -14.72 23.10 44.21
N GLU A 53 -15.26 22.37 45.19
CA GLU A 53 -15.69 20.96 45.07
C GLU A 53 -16.74 20.70 43.98
N ILE A 54 -17.58 21.70 43.68
CA ILE A 54 -18.65 21.60 42.66
C ILE A 54 -18.02 21.44 41.27
N ARG A 55 -16.96 22.20 40.99
CA ARG A 55 -16.21 22.12 39.72
C ARG A 55 -15.62 20.73 39.54
N ASP A 56 -14.96 20.21 40.56
CA ASP A 56 -14.24 18.94 40.49
C ASP A 56 -15.20 17.74 40.35
N THR A 57 -16.39 17.83 40.97
CA THR A 57 -17.47 16.85 40.78
C THR A 57 -18.04 16.90 39.36
N MET A 58 -18.30 18.10 38.82
CA MET A 58 -18.78 18.26 37.43
C MET A 58 -17.75 17.76 36.42
N LEU A 59 -16.47 18.09 36.61
CA LEU A 59 -15.36 17.61 35.78
C LEU A 59 -15.34 16.08 35.73
N SER A 60 -15.41 15.44 36.89
CA SER A 60 -15.38 13.97 37.00
C SER A 60 -16.56 13.32 36.26
N VAL A 61 -17.78 13.85 36.44
CA VAL A 61 -18.98 13.32 35.76
C VAL A 61 -18.91 13.52 34.25
N ILE A 62 -18.49 14.70 33.78
CA ILE A 62 -18.42 15.00 32.34
C ILE A 62 -17.31 14.19 31.67
N ILE A 63 -16.11 14.10 32.27
CA ILE A 63 -15.00 13.28 31.75
C ILE A 63 -15.41 11.81 31.70
N ALA A 64 -16.04 11.28 32.76
CA ALA A 64 -16.56 9.92 32.76
C ALA A 64 -17.58 9.69 31.62
N GLY A 65 -18.51 10.62 31.42
CA GLY A 65 -19.47 10.55 30.32
C GLY A 65 -18.82 10.59 28.93
N VAL A 66 -17.84 11.47 28.72
CA VAL A 66 -17.10 11.57 27.45
C VAL A 66 -16.26 10.32 27.19
N PHE A 67 -15.59 9.78 28.22
CA PHE A 67 -14.79 8.56 28.13
C PHE A 67 -15.63 7.36 27.71
N VAL A 68 -16.81 7.18 28.31
CA VAL A 68 -17.76 6.11 27.91
C VAL A 68 -18.18 6.25 26.44
N LEU A 69 -18.50 7.47 25.99
CA LEU A 69 -18.90 7.70 24.60
C LEU A 69 -17.73 7.53 23.61
N GLN A 70 -16.51 7.92 23.99
CA GLN A 70 -15.31 7.76 23.18
C GLN A 70 -14.90 6.29 23.03
N LEU A 71 -15.09 5.46 24.05
CA LEU A 71 -14.87 4.02 23.94
C LEU A 71 -15.95 3.34 23.11
N ALA A 72 -17.20 3.76 23.25
CA ALA A 72 -18.32 3.16 22.53
C ALA A 72 -18.29 3.48 21.03
N GLY A 73 -17.84 4.68 20.64
CA GLY A 73 -17.78 5.13 19.25
C GLY A 73 -17.09 4.14 18.29
N PRO A 74 -15.80 3.78 18.51
CA PRO A 74 -15.08 2.81 17.68
C PRO A 74 -15.77 1.44 17.61
N VAL A 75 -16.36 0.98 18.72
CA VAL A 75 -17.10 -0.29 18.77
C VAL A 75 -18.34 -0.24 17.88
N PHE A 76 -19.15 0.82 17.98
CA PHE A 76 -20.34 0.99 17.14
C PHE A 76 -20.00 1.16 15.67
N VAL A 77 -18.94 1.91 15.33
CA VAL A 77 -18.46 2.04 13.95
C VAL A 77 -18.02 0.69 13.40
N LYS A 78 -17.21 -0.07 14.15
CA LYS A 78 -16.74 -1.39 13.71
C LYS A 78 -17.89 -2.39 13.54
N ILE A 79 -18.88 -2.39 14.43
CA ILE A 79 -20.09 -3.22 14.30
C ILE A 79 -20.94 -2.76 13.11
N GLY A 80 -21.10 -1.45 12.92
CA GLY A 80 -21.84 -0.87 11.80
C GLY A 80 -21.22 -1.25 10.45
N ALA A 81 -19.92 -1.04 10.29
CA ALA A 81 -19.16 -1.43 9.10
C ALA A 81 -19.21 -2.96 8.88
N LYS A 82 -19.06 -3.76 9.94
CA LYS A 82 -19.16 -5.24 9.84
C LYS A 82 -20.54 -5.69 9.38
N LYS A 83 -21.61 -5.08 9.90
CA LYS A 83 -22.99 -5.36 9.47
C LYS A 83 -23.30 -4.79 8.08
N ALA A 84 -22.57 -3.77 7.64
CA ALA A 84 -22.62 -3.25 6.27
C ALA A 84 -21.99 -4.16 5.24
N GLY A 85 -21.21 -5.15 5.67
CA GLY A 85 -20.39 -5.95 4.77
C GLY A 85 -19.19 -5.16 4.24
N GLU A 86 -18.95 -3.93 4.71
CA GLU A 86 -17.90 -3.02 4.24
C GLU A 86 -16.51 -3.34 4.83
N VAL A 87 -16.47 -4.15 5.89
CA VAL A 87 -15.21 -4.57 6.52
C VAL A 87 -14.47 -5.54 5.60
N GLY A 88 -13.33 -5.10 5.05
CA GLY A 88 -12.50 -5.87 4.12
C GLY A 88 -12.81 -5.65 2.64
N LEU A 89 -13.74 -4.73 2.32
CA LEU A 89 -14.07 -4.39 0.93
C LEU A 89 -13.20 -3.27 0.35
N ASN A 90 -12.73 -2.38 1.20
CA ASN A 90 -11.81 -1.33 0.80
C ASN A 90 -10.37 -1.78 1.06
N ILE A 91 -9.96 -2.86 0.38
CA ILE A 91 -8.56 -3.30 0.38
C ILE A 91 -7.75 -2.17 -0.26
N THR A 92 -6.83 -1.58 0.50
CA THR A 92 -5.92 -0.57 -0.05
C THR A 92 -4.66 -1.22 -0.57
N GLU A 93 -3.88 -0.45 -1.32
CA GLU A 93 -2.55 -0.88 -1.75
C GLU A 93 -1.64 -1.13 -0.54
N GLU A 94 -1.73 -0.29 0.49
CA GLU A 94 -1.00 -0.46 1.75
C GLU A 94 -1.34 -1.78 2.45
N ASP A 95 -2.62 -2.17 2.45
CA ASP A 95 -3.05 -3.47 3.02
C ASP A 95 -2.38 -4.64 2.29
N LEU A 96 -2.24 -4.55 0.96
CA LEU A 96 -1.54 -5.55 0.16
C LEU A 96 -0.04 -5.52 0.44
N ILE A 97 0.60 -4.34 0.47
CA ILE A 97 2.04 -4.21 0.79
C ILE A 97 2.36 -4.85 2.14
N MET A 98 1.50 -4.67 3.14
CA MET A 98 1.69 -5.21 4.49
C MET A 98 1.45 -6.72 4.58
N SER A 99 0.70 -7.32 3.64
CA SER A 99 0.37 -8.74 3.66
C SER A 99 1.17 -9.58 2.65
N TYR A 100 1.75 -8.95 1.64
CA TYR A 100 2.45 -9.62 0.54
C TYR A 100 3.93 -9.81 0.84
N LYS A 101 4.53 -10.75 0.12
CA LYS A 101 5.97 -10.98 0.06
C LYS A 101 6.52 -10.53 -1.30
N VAL A 102 7.85 -10.48 -1.40
CA VAL A 102 8.54 -10.16 -2.65
C VAL A 102 8.15 -11.12 -3.78
N GLU A 103 8.01 -12.42 -3.50
CA GLU A 103 7.60 -13.43 -4.49
C GLU A 103 6.25 -13.16 -5.16
N ASP A 104 5.33 -12.47 -4.49
CA ASP A 104 3.99 -12.17 -5.01
C ASP A 104 4.00 -11.13 -6.13
N VAL A 105 5.03 -10.28 -6.16
CA VAL A 105 5.18 -9.17 -7.11
C VAL A 105 6.44 -9.25 -7.97
N LEU A 106 7.27 -10.28 -7.77
CA LEU A 106 8.52 -10.50 -8.49
C LEU A 106 8.26 -10.66 -10.00
N ASP A 107 9.13 -10.07 -10.82
CA ASP A 107 9.18 -10.32 -12.25
C ASP A 107 10.32 -11.29 -12.58
N ASP A 108 9.95 -12.50 -12.98
CA ASP A 108 10.84 -13.59 -13.37
C ASP A 108 11.01 -13.69 -14.90
N LYS A 109 10.36 -12.81 -15.67
CA LYS A 109 10.39 -12.82 -17.15
C LYS A 109 11.51 -11.95 -17.71
N VAL A 110 12.14 -11.14 -16.87
CA VAL A 110 13.28 -10.33 -17.27
C VAL A 110 14.45 -11.25 -17.61
N PRO A 111 15.01 -11.18 -18.84
CA PRO A 111 16.10 -12.06 -19.21
C PRO A 111 17.36 -11.71 -18.44
N ALA A 112 17.99 -12.72 -17.85
CA ALA A 112 19.30 -12.57 -17.25
C ALA A 112 20.40 -12.56 -18.32
N ILE A 113 21.34 -11.63 -18.17
CA ILE A 113 22.43 -11.37 -19.09
C ILE A 113 23.69 -12.04 -18.57
N SER A 114 24.37 -12.82 -19.40
CA SER A 114 25.68 -13.36 -19.04
C SER A 114 26.70 -12.24 -18.91
N ALA A 115 27.53 -12.27 -17.88
CA ALA A 115 28.61 -11.30 -17.66
C ALA A 115 29.55 -11.13 -18.86
N GLY A 116 29.73 -12.17 -19.67
CA GLY A 116 30.54 -12.15 -20.89
C GLY A 116 29.80 -11.77 -22.18
N LEU A 117 28.49 -11.43 -22.12
CA LEU A 117 27.72 -11.07 -23.31
C LEU A 117 28.25 -9.77 -23.91
N SER A 118 28.49 -9.73 -25.22
CA SER A 118 28.96 -8.53 -25.89
C SER A 118 27.91 -7.41 -25.85
N LEU A 119 28.36 -6.14 -25.80
CA LEU A 119 27.46 -4.99 -25.86
C LEU A 119 26.54 -5.02 -27.11
N ASN A 120 27.09 -5.42 -28.26
CA ASN A 120 26.32 -5.54 -29.50
C ASN A 120 25.15 -6.54 -29.41
N GLU A 121 25.33 -7.63 -28.68
CA GLU A 121 24.25 -8.60 -28.43
C GLU A 121 23.30 -8.11 -27.35
N LEU A 122 23.82 -7.47 -26.30
CA LEU A 122 23.01 -6.85 -25.25
C LEU A 122 22.03 -5.82 -25.83
N ILE A 123 22.49 -4.95 -26.74
CA ILE A 123 21.62 -3.98 -27.44
C ILE A 123 20.49 -4.68 -28.20
N LYS A 124 20.78 -5.83 -28.84
CA LYS A 124 19.74 -6.63 -29.52
C LYS A 124 18.73 -7.21 -28.54
N VAL A 125 19.17 -7.69 -27.37
CA VAL A 125 18.27 -8.18 -26.32
C VAL A 125 17.36 -7.05 -25.85
N VAL A 126 17.94 -5.90 -25.53
CA VAL A 126 17.21 -4.72 -25.04
C VAL A 126 16.23 -4.20 -26.09
N ALA A 127 16.61 -4.17 -27.36
CA ALA A 127 15.71 -3.75 -28.46
C ALA A 127 14.49 -4.66 -28.66
N ASN A 128 14.57 -5.92 -28.20
CA ASN A 128 13.50 -6.91 -28.33
C ASN A 128 12.76 -7.17 -27.01
N THR A 129 13.08 -6.42 -25.95
CA THR A 129 12.46 -6.57 -24.63
C THR A 129 11.95 -5.22 -24.13
N ASN A 130 11.06 -5.26 -23.15
CA ASN A 130 10.42 -4.06 -22.61
C ASN A 130 10.79 -3.87 -21.12
N SER A 131 12.07 -4.12 -20.81
CA SER A 131 12.65 -4.06 -19.46
C SER A 131 13.62 -2.88 -19.35
N TYR A 132 13.66 -2.26 -18.17
CA TYR A 132 14.53 -1.11 -17.88
C TYR A 132 15.77 -1.46 -17.07
N CYS A 133 15.81 -2.68 -16.53
CA CYS A 133 16.92 -3.21 -15.75
C CYS A 133 17.12 -4.69 -16.10
N TYR A 134 18.37 -5.08 -16.31
CA TYR A 134 18.78 -6.41 -16.73
C TYR A 134 19.78 -6.96 -15.73
N PRO A 135 19.48 -8.08 -15.06
CA PRO A 135 20.40 -8.69 -14.10
C PRO A 135 21.56 -9.35 -14.85
N VAL A 136 22.77 -9.16 -14.35
CA VAL A 136 23.98 -9.77 -14.89
C VAL A 136 24.39 -10.94 -14.02
N ILE A 137 24.60 -12.10 -14.64
CA ILE A 137 24.94 -13.34 -13.97
C ILE A 137 26.25 -13.93 -14.48
N ASP A 138 26.97 -14.61 -13.60
CA ASP A 138 28.14 -15.40 -13.98
C ASP A 138 27.74 -16.75 -14.63
N SER A 139 28.74 -17.56 -14.98
CA SER A 139 28.55 -18.89 -15.56
C SER A 139 27.84 -19.89 -14.64
N THR A 140 27.75 -19.61 -13.34
CA THR A 140 27.05 -20.43 -12.33
C THR A 140 25.61 -19.98 -12.09
N GLY A 141 25.19 -18.87 -12.71
CA GLY A 141 23.87 -18.26 -12.50
C GLY A 141 23.80 -17.35 -11.27
N LYS A 142 24.95 -17.04 -10.65
CA LYS A 142 25.03 -16.13 -9.52
C LYS A 142 24.95 -14.69 -10.00
N LEU A 143 24.18 -13.87 -9.29
CA LEU A 143 24.02 -12.46 -9.59
C LEU A 143 25.33 -11.69 -9.30
N THR A 144 25.88 -11.05 -10.34
CA THR A 144 27.11 -10.24 -10.26
C THR A 144 26.85 -8.75 -10.37
N GLY A 145 25.78 -8.33 -11.04
CA GLY A 145 25.48 -6.92 -11.29
C GLY A 145 24.10 -6.70 -11.87
N ILE A 146 23.78 -5.45 -12.18
CA ILE A 146 22.62 -5.06 -12.98
C ILE A 146 23.05 -4.09 -14.06
N ILE A 147 22.34 -4.06 -15.18
CA ILE A 147 22.52 -3.07 -16.23
C ILE A 147 21.19 -2.33 -16.41
N THR A 148 21.24 -1.01 -16.26
CA THR A 148 20.10 -0.14 -16.53
C THR A 148 20.10 0.33 -17.97
N LEU A 149 18.95 0.79 -18.47
CA LEU A 149 18.89 1.42 -19.79
C LEU A 149 19.78 2.67 -19.87
N ASP A 150 19.91 3.41 -18.75
CA ASP A 150 20.81 4.57 -18.67
C ASP A 150 22.28 4.15 -18.78
N GLY A 151 22.69 3.08 -18.07
CA GLY A 151 24.02 2.51 -18.17
C GLY A 151 24.40 2.13 -19.60
N ILE A 152 23.46 1.54 -20.35
CA ILE A 152 23.64 1.25 -21.79
C ILE A 152 23.74 2.54 -22.60
N MET A 153 22.85 3.51 -22.36
CA MET A 153 22.84 4.76 -23.13
C MET A 153 24.15 5.56 -22.96
N ASN A 154 24.75 5.51 -21.78
CA ASN A 154 26.02 6.18 -21.49
C ASN A 154 27.20 5.60 -22.28
N THR A 155 27.14 4.34 -22.74
CA THR A 155 28.23 3.77 -23.56
C THR A 155 28.24 4.32 -24.98
N PHE A 156 27.12 4.81 -25.51
CA PHE A 156 27.09 5.41 -26.86
C PHE A 156 27.87 6.72 -26.95
N ALA A 157 28.11 7.40 -25.82
CA ALA A 157 28.95 8.59 -25.78
C ALA A 157 30.43 8.29 -26.05
N THR A 158 30.88 7.03 -25.86
CA THR A 158 32.30 6.63 -25.94
C THR A 158 32.58 5.73 -27.16
N GLN A 159 32.11 6.15 -28.35
CA GLN A 159 32.02 5.39 -29.62
C GLN A 159 33.22 4.48 -30.00
N GLU A 160 34.44 4.74 -29.52
CA GLU A 160 35.65 3.99 -29.88
C GLU A 160 35.84 2.66 -29.12
N LEU A 161 35.06 2.38 -28.05
CA LEU A 161 35.23 1.18 -27.20
C LEU A 161 34.13 0.11 -27.38
N ASN A 162 33.09 0.39 -28.16
CA ASN A 162 31.86 -0.43 -28.18
C ASN A 162 32.07 -1.89 -28.62
N ASP A 163 33.06 -2.16 -29.46
CA ASP A 163 33.31 -3.51 -29.98
C ASP A 163 33.99 -4.44 -28.97
N TRP A 164 34.52 -3.90 -27.87
CA TRP A 164 35.31 -4.64 -26.88
C TRP A 164 34.61 -4.76 -25.53
N LEU A 165 33.51 -4.03 -25.33
CA LEU A 165 32.76 -4.04 -24.08
C LEU A 165 31.89 -5.29 -23.96
N VAL A 166 31.95 -5.90 -22.79
CA VAL A 166 31.01 -6.94 -22.36
C VAL A 166 30.06 -6.40 -21.30
N ALA A 167 29.00 -7.16 -21.01
CA ALA A 167 27.99 -6.82 -20.02
C ALA A 167 28.61 -6.47 -18.65
N LEU A 168 29.65 -7.20 -18.22
CA LEU A 168 30.33 -6.94 -16.95
C LEU A 168 30.98 -5.54 -16.89
N ASP A 169 31.44 -4.99 -18.01
CA ASP A 169 32.12 -3.68 -18.04
C ASP A 169 31.14 -2.51 -17.84
N ILE A 170 29.85 -2.75 -18.10
CA ILE A 170 28.77 -1.75 -18.05
C ILE A 170 27.89 -1.99 -16.81
N ALA A 171 28.00 -3.17 -16.18
CA ALA A 171 27.20 -3.55 -15.04
C ALA A 171 27.48 -2.67 -13.83
N GLU A 172 26.42 -2.17 -13.22
CA GLU A 172 26.42 -1.52 -11.93
C GLU A 172 26.40 -2.60 -10.82
N PRO A 173 27.15 -2.41 -9.72
CA PRO A 173 27.14 -3.33 -8.61
C PRO A 173 25.76 -3.35 -7.92
N VAL A 174 25.34 -4.52 -7.47
CA VAL A 174 24.07 -4.66 -6.75
C VAL A 174 24.24 -4.15 -5.33
N ILE A 175 23.62 -3.00 -5.04
CA ILE A 175 23.69 -2.33 -3.73
C ILE A 175 22.92 -3.13 -2.68
N GLU A 176 21.72 -3.60 -3.01
CA GLU A 176 20.86 -4.36 -2.11
C GLU A 176 20.13 -5.48 -2.86
N LYS A 177 19.90 -6.61 -2.17
CA LYS A 177 19.25 -7.81 -2.72
C LYS A 177 18.01 -8.14 -1.91
N ALA A 178 16.95 -8.55 -2.60
CA ALA A 178 15.78 -9.13 -1.97
C ALA A 178 15.89 -10.66 -1.90
N VAL A 179 15.12 -11.29 -1.02
CA VAL A 179 14.84 -12.73 -1.07
C VAL A 179 13.34 -12.92 -1.28
N PRO A 180 12.89 -13.96 -2.02
CA PRO A 180 11.47 -14.17 -2.33
C PRO A 180 10.53 -14.15 -1.10
N GLN A 181 11.02 -14.64 0.04
CA GLN A 181 10.26 -14.76 1.28
C GLN A 181 10.16 -13.46 2.10
N MET A 182 10.95 -12.43 1.73
CA MET A 182 11.00 -11.14 2.43
C MET A 182 9.63 -10.45 2.33
N PRO A 183 9.13 -9.82 3.42
CA PRO A 183 7.94 -8.97 3.36
C PRO A 183 8.09 -7.87 2.31
N LEU A 184 7.05 -7.63 1.51
CA LEU A 184 7.09 -6.61 0.46
C LEU A 184 7.30 -5.21 1.06
N SER A 185 6.69 -4.93 2.21
CA SER A 185 6.89 -3.67 2.95
C SER A 185 8.37 -3.41 3.25
N GLU A 186 9.10 -4.43 3.72
CA GLU A 186 10.53 -4.34 4.03
C GLU A 186 11.35 -4.10 2.77
N ALA A 187 11.05 -4.81 1.68
CA ALA A 187 11.75 -4.63 0.41
C ALA A 187 11.55 -3.22 -0.18
N LEU A 188 10.33 -2.68 -0.13
CA LEU A 188 10.05 -1.32 -0.62
C LEU A 188 10.69 -0.25 0.27
N GLU A 189 10.75 -0.48 1.60
CA GLU A 189 11.45 0.41 2.52
C GLU A 189 12.96 0.44 2.22
N LYS A 190 13.59 -0.73 2.07
CA LYS A 190 14.99 -0.84 1.65
C LYS A 190 15.27 -0.15 0.31
N ALA A 191 14.39 -0.34 -0.69
CA ALA A 191 14.52 0.32 -1.98
C ALA A 191 14.52 1.84 -1.84
N LYS A 192 13.62 2.36 -0.99
CA LYS A 192 13.52 3.79 -0.70
C LYS A 192 14.72 4.34 0.07
N GLU A 193 15.22 3.62 1.07
CA GLU A 193 16.40 4.02 1.84
C GLU A 193 17.66 4.11 0.99
N MET A 194 17.80 3.19 0.03
CA MET A 194 18.94 3.15 -0.89
C MET A 194 18.74 3.98 -2.17
N ASP A 195 17.59 4.63 -2.33
CA ASP A 195 17.19 5.39 -3.53
C ASP A 195 17.33 4.59 -4.84
N VAL A 196 16.85 3.33 -4.82
CA VAL A 196 16.90 2.41 -5.98
C VAL A 196 15.51 2.04 -6.49
N GLU A 197 15.34 1.99 -7.81
CA GLU A 197 14.07 1.56 -8.44
C GLU A 197 13.95 0.04 -8.54
N PHE A 198 15.07 -0.68 -8.57
CA PHE A 198 15.14 -2.11 -8.82
C PHE A 198 15.89 -2.85 -7.71
N LEU A 199 15.27 -3.91 -7.19
CA LEU A 199 15.89 -4.83 -6.24
C LEU A 199 15.94 -6.23 -6.87
N PRO A 200 17.11 -6.69 -7.32
CA PRO A 200 17.29 -8.08 -7.74
C PRO A 200 17.03 -9.03 -6.58
N ALA A 201 16.28 -10.10 -6.83
CA ALA A 201 16.03 -11.15 -5.87
C ALA A 201 16.96 -12.35 -6.12
N VAL A 202 17.51 -12.88 -5.04
CA VAL A 202 18.35 -14.08 -5.05
C VAL A 202 17.73 -15.21 -4.24
N ALA A 203 18.14 -16.44 -4.54
CA ALA A 203 17.69 -17.62 -3.81
C ALA A 203 18.09 -17.54 -2.32
N PRO A 204 17.25 -18.06 -1.41
CA PRO A 204 17.47 -17.98 0.04
C PRO A 204 18.56 -18.95 0.56
N ASP A 205 19.10 -19.81 -0.29
CA ASP A 205 20.05 -20.89 0.03
C ASP A 205 21.52 -20.45 0.05
N ASP A 206 21.77 -19.15 0.19
CA ASP A 206 23.10 -18.51 0.20
C ASP A 206 23.93 -18.72 -1.08
N THR A 207 23.34 -19.33 -2.12
CA THR A 207 24.01 -19.55 -3.42
C THR A 207 24.21 -18.24 -4.18
N GLY A 208 23.42 -17.21 -3.87
CA GLY A 208 23.38 -15.95 -4.61
C GLY A 208 22.82 -16.09 -6.03
N LYS A 209 22.16 -17.22 -6.32
CA LYS A 209 21.54 -17.48 -7.62
C LYS A 209 20.41 -16.49 -7.88
N TYR A 210 20.41 -15.85 -9.04
CA TYR A 210 19.36 -14.93 -9.44
C TYR A 210 18.02 -15.66 -9.61
N VAL A 211 16.93 -15.07 -9.10
CA VAL A 211 15.58 -15.65 -9.16
C VAL A 211 14.58 -14.74 -9.87
N GLY A 212 14.75 -13.42 -9.76
CA GLY A 212 13.85 -12.46 -10.40
C GLY A 212 14.21 -11.03 -9.99
N ILE A 213 13.45 -10.05 -10.48
CA ILE A 213 13.67 -8.64 -10.13
C ILE A 213 12.39 -8.01 -9.59
N LEU A 214 12.53 -7.24 -8.51
CA LEU A 214 11.47 -6.38 -7.99
C LEU A 214 11.67 -4.97 -8.54
N SER A 215 10.71 -4.48 -9.32
CA SER A 215 10.62 -3.06 -9.70
C SER A 215 9.60 -2.37 -8.80
N VAL A 216 10.02 -1.32 -8.09
CA VAL A 216 9.12 -0.54 -7.19
C VAL A 216 7.89 -0.05 -7.96
N ARG A 217 8.12 0.54 -9.14
CA ARG A 217 7.05 1.04 -10.00
C ARG A 217 6.11 -0.07 -10.48
N SER A 218 6.65 -1.23 -10.86
CA SER A 218 5.84 -2.35 -11.35
C SER A 218 5.06 -3.02 -10.23
N ALA A 219 5.63 -3.11 -9.03
CA ALA A 219 4.95 -3.60 -7.83
C ALA A 219 3.73 -2.73 -7.53
N HIS A 220 3.91 -1.42 -7.39
CA HIS A 220 2.81 -0.49 -7.15
C HIS A 220 1.71 -0.59 -8.23
N ARG A 221 2.11 -0.62 -9.51
CA ARG A 221 1.15 -0.78 -10.62
C ARG A 221 0.34 -2.08 -10.52
N ARG A 222 0.98 -3.19 -10.14
CA ARG A 222 0.33 -4.50 -10.00
C ARG A 222 -0.62 -4.52 -8.81
N LEU A 223 -0.22 -3.96 -7.68
CA LEU A 223 -1.07 -3.85 -6.49
C LEU A 223 -2.28 -2.96 -6.74
N ALA A 224 -2.10 -1.80 -7.37
CA ALA A 224 -3.20 -0.92 -7.74
C ALA A 224 -4.20 -1.61 -8.70
N ALA A 225 -3.71 -2.38 -9.67
CA ALA A 225 -4.57 -3.15 -10.56
C ALA A 225 -5.35 -4.26 -9.83
N GLU A 226 -4.70 -4.94 -8.87
CA GLU A 226 -5.32 -5.97 -8.02
C GLU A 226 -6.41 -5.37 -7.12
N VAL A 227 -6.16 -4.21 -6.49
CA VAL A 227 -7.16 -3.49 -5.69
C VAL A 227 -8.40 -3.19 -6.54
N LEU A 228 -8.21 -2.66 -7.75
CA LEU A 228 -9.31 -2.36 -8.67
C LEU A 228 -10.07 -3.62 -9.11
N ALA A 229 -9.38 -4.75 -9.29
CA ALA A 229 -10.02 -6.02 -9.63
C ALA A 229 -10.92 -6.51 -8.49
N ARG A 230 -10.41 -6.51 -7.24
CA ARG A 230 -11.17 -6.93 -6.06
C ARG A 230 -12.37 -6.03 -5.77
N GLN A 231 -12.24 -4.71 -6.00
CA GLN A 231 -13.36 -3.77 -5.88
C GLN A 231 -14.48 -4.07 -6.89
N LYS A 232 -14.13 -4.36 -8.15
CA LYS A 232 -15.13 -4.73 -9.17
C LYS A 232 -15.85 -6.03 -8.85
N GLU A 233 -15.15 -7.03 -8.33
CA GLU A 233 -15.75 -8.30 -7.91
C GLU A 233 -16.74 -8.08 -6.76
N ALA A 234 -16.37 -7.26 -5.77
CA ALA A 234 -17.25 -6.88 -4.68
C ALA A 234 -18.52 -6.18 -5.19
N ASP A 235 -18.38 -5.15 -6.01
CA ASP A 235 -19.52 -4.43 -6.60
C ASP A 235 -20.43 -5.35 -7.43
N GLY A 236 -19.83 -6.30 -8.16
CA GLY A 236 -20.54 -7.34 -8.90
C GLY A 236 -21.41 -8.24 -8.01
N MET A 237 -20.89 -8.66 -6.86
CA MET A 237 -21.66 -9.45 -5.88
C MET A 237 -22.84 -8.67 -5.29
N TYR A 238 -22.70 -7.36 -5.05
CA TYR A 238 -23.80 -6.53 -4.54
C TYR A 238 -24.92 -6.30 -5.57
N SER A 239 -24.59 -6.30 -6.87
CA SER A 239 -25.58 -6.10 -7.94
C SER A 239 -26.49 -7.31 -8.16
N HIS A 240 -26.00 -8.54 -7.94
CA HIS A 240 -26.76 -9.78 -8.15
C HIS A 240 -27.58 -10.24 -6.93
N GLY A 241 -27.31 -9.69 -5.74
CA GLY A 241 -28.08 -10.00 -4.52
C GLY A 241 -29.41 -9.25 -4.37
N HIS A 242 -29.78 -8.42 -5.35
CA HIS A 242 -30.95 -7.52 -5.29
C HIS A 242 -31.89 -7.62 -6.51
N SER A 243 -31.82 -8.69 -7.31
CA SER A 243 -32.85 -9.02 -8.31
C SER A 243 -33.84 -10.06 -7.79
#